data_AF-A0A953Z2N0-F1
#
_entry.id   AF-A0A953Z2N0-F1
#
_cell.length_a   1.000
_cell.length_b   1.000
_cell.length_c   1.000
_cell.angle_alpha   90.00
_cell.angle_beta   90.00
_cell.angle_gamma   90.00
#
_symmetry.space_group_name_H-M   'P 1'
#
loop_
_entity.id
_entity.type
_entity.pdbx_description
1 polymer ?
#
loop_
_entity_poly.entity_id
_entity_poly.type
_entity_poly.pdbx_seq_one_letter_code
_entity_poly.pdbx_strand_id
1 'polypeptide(L)'
;DGEECIKDGYTASEARLMALAFANASVDYISVSAGGKFEDAQHREGTPLYPYTGYSGDRCMPPAHYPDGFNRPIAAAIKSFLVAQGVNTPVLSAGKINTPEMAEEVLTSGEADLIGMARPLLADPDWPKKVREGRWDEVVRCCYANVCKALDENFKEVRCFLWPSGTNQPPSPSNTIDSPHWPVTGANMRGEWKAGKLQLSWAAADGEVYGYDLFRKLSGENEFKRLSALPARLTRFFDAEATSGLEASYFVKAYNLAGRRSAASEVVSIES
;
A
#
# COMPACT_ATOMS: atom_id res chain seq x y z
N ASP A 1 -16.12 5.57 12.29
CA ASP A 1 -15.66 5.61 10.89
C ASP A 1 -16.16 6.89 10.23
N GLY A 2 -15.57 7.28 9.11
CA GLY A 2 -16.16 8.31 8.24
C GLY A 2 -17.24 7.75 7.31
N GLU A 3 -17.27 6.43 7.12
CA GLU A 3 -18.30 5.70 6.39
C GLU A 3 -18.30 4.24 6.84
N GLU A 4 -19.47 3.63 7.03
CA GLU A 4 -19.56 2.23 7.49
C GLU A 4 -19.42 1.20 6.37
N CYS A 5 -19.63 1.63 5.13
CA CYS A 5 -19.49 0.78 3.94
C CYS A 5 -20.32 -0.52 4.01
N ILE A 6 -21.52 -0.43 4.59
CA ILE A 6 -22.52 -1.50 4.60
C ILE A 6 -23.86 -0.94 4.10
N LYS A 7 -24.77 -1.83 3.73
CA LYS A 7 -26.13 -1.44 3.40
C LYS A 7 -26.78 -0.78 4.62
N ASP A 8 -27.47 0.33 4.40
CA ASP A 8 -28.17 1.10 5.43
C ASP A 8 -27.27 1.67 6.55
N GLY A 9 -25.94 1.59 6.38
CA GLY A 9 -24.96 2.21 7.28
C GLY A 9 -24.76 3.70 6.97
N TYR A 10 -24.18 4.43 7.93
CA TYR A 10 -23.99 5.87 7.75
C TYR A 10 -22.85 6.20 6.77
N THR A 11 -22.97 7.36 6.13
CA THR A 11 -21.97 7.86 5.18
C THR A 11 -21.22 9.09 5.71
N ALA A 12 -20.27 9.60 4.92
CA ALA A 12 -19.54 10.83 5.25
C ALA A 12 -20.47 12.04 5.50
N SER A 13 -21.69 12.05 4.93
CA SER A 13 -22.66 13.13 5.15
C SER A 13 -23.18 13.19 6.58
N GLU A 14 -23.26 12.05 7.25
CA GLU A 14 -23.69 11.92 8.65
C GLU A 14 -22.49 11.93 9.59
N ALA A 15 -21.40 11.24 9.22
CA ALA A 15 -20.17 11.20 10.03
C ALA A 15 -19.59 12.59 10.29
N ARG A 16 -19.73 13.54 9.36
CA ARG A 16 -19.30 14.94 9.57
C ARG A 16 -20.04 15.64 10.71
N LEU A 17 -21.30 15.27 10.98
CA LEU A 17 -22.07 15.81 12.12
C LEU A 17 -21.56 15.22 13.44
N MET A 18 -21.19 13.93 13.45
CA MET A 18 -20.53 13.29 14.59
C MET A 18 -19.15 13.92 14.85
N ALA A 19 -18.39 14.18 13.78
CA ALA A 19 -17.10 14.87 13.86
C ALA A 19 -17.24 16.27 14.49
N LEU A 20 -18.29 17.03 14.12
CA LEU A 20 -18.58 18.31 14.75
C LEU A 20 -18.93 18.16 16.24
N ALA A 21 -19.70 17.14 16.60
CA ALA A 21 -20.00 16.84 18.00
C ALA A 21 -18.73 16.52 18.80
N PHE A 22 -17.81 15.73 18.24
CA PHE A 22 -16.50 15.45 18.86
C PHE A 22 -15.64 16.69 18.97
N ALA A 23 -15.58 17.52 17.93
CA ALA A 23 -14.85 18.77 17.97
C ALA A 23 -15.38 19.73 19.04
N ASN A 24 -16.70 19.85 19.18
CA ASN A 24 -17.33 20.64 20.26
C ASN A 24 -17.07 20.05 21.66
N ALA A 25 -16.83 18.74 21.74
CA ALA A 25 -16.35 18.07 22.95
C ALA A 25 -14.83 18.24 23.18
N SER A 26 -14.16 19.07 22.37
CA SER A 26 -12.74 19.44 22.51
C SER A 26 -11.76 18.25 22.40
N VAL A 27 -12.02 17.32 21.48
CA VAL A 27 -11.01 16.30 21.13
C VAL A 27 -9.80 16.95 20.47
N ASP A 28 -8.60 16.41 20.74
CA ASP A 28 -7.34 16.94 20.18
C ASP A 28 -7.24 16.76 18.67
N TYR A 29 -7.84 15.69 18.13
CA TYR A 29 -7.92 15.41 16.71
C TYR A 29 -9.00 14.36 16.41
N ILE A 30 -9.38 14.24 15.15
CA ILE A 30 -10.35 13.26 14.65
C ILE A 30 -9.64 12.33 13.66
N SER A 31 -9.55 11.05 14.01
CA SER A 31 -9.01 10.02 13.11
C SER A 31 -10.11 9.40 12.26
N VAL A 32 -9.99 9.52 10.94
CA VAL A 32 -11.02 9.03 10.00
C VAL A 32 -10.60 7.70 9.38
N SER A 33 -11.39 6.66 9.67
CA SER A 33 -11.34 5.32 9.06
C SER A 33 -12.55 5.05 8.18
N ALA A 34 -12.62 3.88 7.54
CA ALA A 34 -13.79 3.43 6.80
C ALA A 34 -14.03 1.93 7.04
N GLY A 35 -15.30 1.51 7.10
CA GLY A 35 -15.70 0.11 7.12
C GLY A 35 -15.30 -0.68 8.37
N GLY A 36 -15.20 -2.00 8.24
CA GLY A 36 -14.85 -2.91 9.33
C GLY A 36 -16.02 -3.29 10.23
N LYS A 37 -17.10 -3.76 9.63
CA LYS A 37 -18.39 -4.00 10.30
C LYS A 37 -18.65 -5.50 10.44
N PHE A 38 -19.33 -5.88 11.52
CA PHE A 38 -19.71 -7.28 11.74
C PHE A 38 -20.99 -7.63 10.95
N GLU A 39 -21.78 -6.62 10.61
CA GLU A 39 -23.05 -6.69 9.92
C GLU A 39 -22.94 -7.28 8.50
N ASP A 40 -21.81 -7.06 7.82
CA ASP A 40 -21.52 -7.67 6.51
C ASP A 40 -20.40 -8.71 6.55
N ALA A 41 -19.94 -9.10 7.75
CA ALA A 41 -18.91 -10.10 7.91
C ALA A 41 -19.39 -11.47 7.40
N GLN A 42 -18.53 -12.15 6.64
CA GLN A 42 -18.79 -13.49 6.13
C GLN A 42 -18.54 -14.51 7.23
N HIS A 43 -19.61 -15.16 7.70
CA HIS A 43 -19.51 -16.23 8.68
C HIS A 43 -18.99 -17.52 8.02
N ARG A 44 -17.92 -18.09 8.58
CA ARG A 44 -17.42 -19.42 8.22
C ARG A 44 -17.59 -20.35 9.41
N GLU A 45 -18.21 -21.50 9.19
CA GLU A 45 -18.49 -22.48 10.23
C GLU A 45 -17.21 -22.87 10.98
N GLY A 46 -17.29 -22.94 12.31
CA GLY A 46 -16.16 -23.30 13.17
C GLY A 46 -15.12 -22.20 13.39
N THR A 47 -15.37 -20.96 12.92
CA THR A 47 -14.47 -19.82 13.16
C THR A 47 -15.22 -18.63 13.77
N PRO A 48 -14.57 -17.80 14.62
CA PRO A 48 -15.17 -16.56 15.10
C PRO A 48 -15.50 -15.62 13.94
N LEU A 49 -16.58 -14.85 14.08
CA LEU A 49 -16.92 -13.80 13.13
C LEU A 49 -15.83 -12.72 13.12
N TYR A 50 -15.45 -12.25 11.93
CA TYR A 50 -14.36 -11.30 11.76
C TYR A 50 -14.78 -10.10 10.89
N PRO A 51 -14.64 -8.85 11.35
CA PRO A 51 -15.28 -7.68 10.74
C PRO A 51 -14.65 -7.26 9.42
N TYR A 52 -13.52 -7.86 9.01
CA TYR A 52 -12.87 -7.55 7.74
C TYR A 52 -13.09 -8.60 6.64
N THR A 53 -14.11 -9.44 6.76
CA THR A 53 -14.42 -10.49 5.76
C THR A 53 -15.48 -10.10 4.74
N GLY A 54 -16.21 -9.00 4.98
CA GLY A 54 -17.17 -8.39 4.06
C GLY A 54 -16.60 -7.27 3.20
N TYR A 55 -17.46 -6.57 2.47
CA TYR A 55 -17.11 -5.40 1.67
C TYR A 55 -16.59 -4.24 2.53
N SER A 56 -17.20 -4.01 3.70
CA SER A 56 -16.71 -3.03 4.67
C SER A 56 -15.27 -3.34 5.11
N GLY A 57 -14.92 -4.63 5.14
CA GLY A 57 -13.56 -5.11 5.39
C GLY A 57 -12.55 -4.73 4.32
N ASP A 58 -12.91 -4.90 3.05
CA ASP A 58 -12.09 -4.46 1.92
C ASP A 58 -11.94 -2.94 1.90
N ARG A 59 -12.97 -2.20 2.29
CA ARG A 59 -12.93 -0.73 2.45
C ARG A 59 -12.00 -0.30 3.58
N CYS A 60 -11.99 -1.02 4.70
CA CYS A 60 -11.07 -0.77 5.81
C CYS A 60 -9.62 -1.12 5.46
N MET A 61 -9.43 -2.24 4.76
CA MET A 61 -8.13 -2.82 4.43
C MET A 61 -7.96 -2.95 2.91
N PRO A 62 -7.91 -1.84 2.15
CA PRO A 62 -7.94 -1.85 0.69
C PRO A 62 -6.79 -2.68 0.11
N PRO A 63 -7.07 -3.71 -0.71
CA PRO A 63 -6.06 -4.59 -1.28
C PRO A 63 -5.24 -3.91 -2.40
N ALA A 64 -4.27 -4.64 -2.97
CA ALA A 64 -3.37 -4.13 -4.00
C ALA A 64 -4.08 -3.49 -5.20
N HIS A 65 -5.18 -4.07 -5.69
CA HIS A 65 -5.90 -3.62 -6.89
C HIS A 65 -6.80 -2.38 -6.66
N TYR A 66 -6.97 -1.93 -5.42
CA TYR A 66 -7.65 -0.64 -5.17
C TYR A 66 -6.68 0.51 -5.52
N PRO A 67 -7.14 1.68 -5.95
CA PRO A 67 -6.23 2.79 -6.21
C PRO A 67 -5.57 3.27 -4.91
N ASP A 68 -4.38 3.85 -4.99
CA ASP A 68 -3.76 4.52 -3.84
C ASP A 68 -4.59 5.75 -3.42
N GLY A 69 -4.54 6.11 -2.14
CA GLY A 69 -5.36 7.20 -1.59
C GLY A 69 -6.87 6.92 -1.57
N PHE A 70 -7.30 5.67 -1.73
CA PHE A 70 -8.71 5.28 -1.89
C PHE A 70 -9.72 5.89 -0.90
N ASN A 71 -9.36 6.01 0.39
CA ASN A 71 -10.28 6.58 1.41
C ASN A 71 -10.00 8.06 1.71
N ARG A 72 -9.02 8.69 1.05
CA ARG A 72 -8.69 10.13 1.20
C ARG A 72 -9.92 11.04 1.10
N PRO A 73 -10.88 10.83 0.15
CA PRO A 73 -12.04 11.71 0.02
C PRO A 73 -12.95 11.76 1.25
N ILE A 74 -12.99 10.70 2.07
CA ILE A 74 -13.85 10.64 3.26
C ILE A 74 -13.34 11.63 4.32
N ALA A 75 -12.03 11.62 4.59
CA ALA A 75 -11.40 12.55 5.53
C ALA A 75 -11.50 14.00 5.02
N ALA A 76 -11.28 14.21 3.72
CA ALA A 76 -11.40 15.52 3.07
C ALA A 76 -12.80 16.13 3.23
N ALA A 77 -13.86 15.34 3.02
CA ALA A 77 -15.23 15.79 3.17
C ALA A 77 -15.54 16.22 4.62
N ILE A 78 -15.05 15.47 5.61
CA ILE A 78 -15.21 15.80 7.03
C ILE A 78 -14.41 17.07 7.38
N LYS A 79 -13.14 17.17 6.96
CA LYS A 79 -12.30 18.35 7.18
C LYS A 79 -12.91 19.61 6.59
N SER A 80 -13.35 19.54 5.34
CA SER A 80 -14.02 20.65 4.65
C SER A 80 -15.29 21.12 5.40
N PHE A 81 -16.09 20.18 5.90
CA PHE A 81 -17.27 20.50 6.69
C PHE A 81 -16.92 21.21 8.01
N LEU A 82 -15.95 20.71 8.77
CA LEU A 82 -15.53 21.34 10.03
C LEU A 82 -15.02 22.77 9.82
N VAL A 83 -14.21 22.99 8.79
CA VAL A 83 -13.75 24.33 8.41
C VAL A 83 -14.92 25.25 8.07
N ALA A 84 -15.91 24.76 7.33
CA ALA A 84 -17.13 25.52 7.03
C ALA A 84 -17.98 25.85 8.27
N GLN A 85 -17.83 25.12 9.37
CA GLN A 85 -18.44 25.42 10.67
C GLN A 85 -17.57 26.34 11.55
N GLY A 86 -16.42 26.80 11.06
CA GLY A 86 -15.47 27.60 11.84
C GLY A 86 -14.71 26.79 12.91
N VAL A 87 -14.66 25.47 12.74
CA VAL A 87 -14.02 24.53 13.67
C VAL A 87 -12.66 24.08 13.12
N ASN A 88 -11.63 24.18 13.96
CA ASN A 88 -10.24 23.93 13.57
C ASN A 88 -9.64 22.63 14.14
N THR A 89 -10.47 21.72 14.67
CA THR A 89 -9.98 20.43 15.17
C THR A 89 -9.24 19.67 14.06
N PRO A 90 -7.98 19.25 14.28
CA PRO A 90 -7.20 18.50 13.30
C PRO A 90 -7.88 17.20 12.86
N VAL A 91 -7.78 16.88 11.57
CA VAL A 91 -8.30 15.65 10.96
C VAL A 91 -7.14 14.80 10.45
N LEU A 92 -7.12 13.52 10.82
CA LEU A 92 -6.18 12.53 10.32
C LEU A 92 -6.82 11.69 9.22
N SER A 93 -6.14 11.63 8.07
CA SER A 93 -6.55 10.83 6.91
C SER A 93 -5.76 9.53 6.83
N ALA A 94 -6.46 8.40 6.72
CA ALA A 94 -5.89 7.09 6.43
C ALA A 94 -6.66 6.47 5.27
N GLY A 95 -5.99 5.70 4.41
CA GLY A 95 -6.67 5.18 3.23
C GLY A 95 -5.78 4.81 2.07
N LYS A 96 -4.74 4.01 2.29
CA LYS A 96 -3.75 3.64 1.26
C LYS A 96 -2.91 4.83 0.76
N ILE A 97 -2.61 5.78 1.66
CA ILE A 97 -1.61 6.84 1.44
C ILE A 97 -0.24 6.19 1.64
N ASN A 98 0.51 5.99 0.56
CA ASN A 98 1.64 5.06 0.52
C ASN A 98 2.96 5.66 0.01
N THR A 99 2.94 6.91 -0.44
CA THR A 99 4.13 7.66 -0.88
C THR A 99 4.27 8.98 -0.12
N PRO A 100 5.51 9.47 0.09
CA PRO A 100 5.75 10.79 0.65
C PRO A 100 5.07 11.91 -0.17
N GLU A 101 5.08 11.80 -1.50
CA GLU A 101 4.47 12.79 -2.40
C GLU A 101 2.96 12.87 -2.20
N MET A 102 2.27 11.73 -2.06
CA MET A 102 0.83 11.71 -1.80
C MET A 102 0.50 12.22 -0.40
N ALA A 103 1.33 11.89 0.59
CA ALA A 103 1.17 12.41 1.95
C ALA A 103 1.29 13.95 1.96
N GLU A 104 2.29 14.49 1.26
CA GLU A 104 2.48 15.94 1.12
C GLU A 104 1.32 16.58 0.36
N GLU A 105 0.83 15.96 -0.72
CA GLU A 105 -0.32 16.45 -1.48
C GLU A 105 -1.57 16.59 -0.59
N VAL A 106 -1.87 15.57 0.24
CA VAL A 106 -3.01 15.59 1.17
C VAL A 106 -2.90 16.73 2.20
N LEU A 107 -1.69 16.96 2.72
CA LEU A 107 -1.45 18.01 3.72
C LEU A 107 -1.52 19.40 3.09
N THR A 108 -0.87 19.60 1.94
CA THR A 108 -0.77 20.90 1.26
C THR A 108 -2.08 21.31 0.60
N SER A 109 -2.92 20.36 0.17
CA SER A 109 -4.27 20.65 -0.33
C SER A 109 -5.29 20.97 0.77
N GLY A 110 -4.93 20.76 2.05
CA GLY A 110 -5.82 20.99 3.19
C GLY A 110 -6.89 19.91 3.38
N GLU A 111 -6.73 18.75 2.75
CA GLU A 111 -7.67 17.64 2.87
C GLU A 111 -7.59 16.92 4.21
N ALA A 112 -6.43 17.00 4.87
CA ALA A 112 -6.23 16.57 6.24
C ALA A 112 -5.06 17.33 6.87
N ASP A 113 -4.95 17.28 8.19
CA ASP A 113 -3.85 17.89 8.95
C ASP A 113 -2.80 16.85 9.37
N LEU A 114 -3.17 15.57 9.35
CA LEU A 114 -2.34 14.44 9.76
C LEU A 114 -2.51 13.25 8.81
N ILE A 115 -1.45 12.46 8.66
CA ILE A 115 -1.45 11.25 7.82
C ILE A 115 -1.37 10.01 8.71
N GLY A 116 -2.35 9.13 8.58
CA GLY A 116 -2.41 7.83 9.23
C GLY A 116 -1.82 6.73 8.35
N MET A 117 -0.83 6.01 8.87
CA MET A 117 -0.23 4.84 8.20
C MET A 117 -0.17 3.65 9.15
N ALA A 118 -0.66 2.50 8.69
CA ALA A 118 -0.51 1.22 9.39
C ALA A 118 0.39 0.27 8.60
N ARG A 119 -0.12 -0.27 7.49
CA ARG A 119 0.60 -1.21 6.62
C ARG A 119 1.92 -0.66 6.05
N PRO A 120 2.04 0.63 5.67
CA PRO A 120 3.33 1.21 5.27
C PRO A 120 4.39 1.12 6.38
N LEU A 121 4.03 1.44 7.64
CA LEU A 121 4.96 1.36 8.78
C LEU A 121 5.29 -0.08 9.17
N LEU A 122 4.37 -1.02 8.95
CA LEU A 122 4.66 -2.45 9.10
C LEU A 122 5.66 -2.94 8.04
N ALA A 123 5.55 -2.45 6.80
CA ALA A 123 6.50 -2.79 5.74
C ALA A 123 7.88 -2.15 5.98
N ASP A 124 7.91 -0.89 6.43
CA ASP A 124 9.13 -0.11 6.67
C ASP A 124 8.95 0.81 7.89
N PRO A 125 9.42 0.40 9.09
CA PRO A 125 9.32 1.25 10.28
C PRO A 125 10.17 2.51 10.20
N ASP A 126 11.23 2.51 9.38
CA ASP A 126 12.10 3.65 9.17
C ASP A 126 11.50 4.67 8.18
N TRP A 127 10.29 4.42 7.65
CA TRP A 127 9.60 5.32 6.73
C TRP A 127 9.64 6.79 7.19
N PRO A 128 9.25 7.16 8.43
CA PRO A 128 9.27 8.58 8.84
C PRO A 128 10.68 9.17 8.90
N LYS A 129 11.67 8.35 9.27
CA LYS A 129 13.08 8.75 9.33
C LYS A 129 13.62 8.99 7.92
N LYS A 130 13.44 8.04 7.00
CA LYS A 130 13.83 8.14 5.60
C LYS A 130 13.21 9.35 4.92
N VAL A 131 11.92 9.60 5.18
CA VAL A 131 11.21 10.77 4.64
C VAL A 131 11.81 12.08 5.15
N ARG A 132 12.05 12.19 6.45
CA ARG A 132 12.69 13.37 7.05
C ARG A 132 14.09 13.64 6.51
N GLU A 133 14.84 12.58 6.20
CA GLU A 133 16.22 12.65 5.70
C GLU A 133 16.32 12.83 4.17
N GLY A 134 15.19 12.93 3.46
CA GLY A 134 15.20 13.05 1.99
C GLY A 134 15.44 11.73 1.24
N ARG A 135 15.50 10.59 1.94
CA ARG A 135 15.75 9.24 1.40
C ARG A 135 14.46 8.54 0.96
N TRP A 136 13.61 9.26 0.23
CA TRP A 136 12.25 8.81 -0.12
C TRP A 136 12.26 7.62 -1.07
N ASP A 137 13.26 7.61 -1.95
CA ASP A 137 13.57 6.53 -2.87
C ASP A 137 14.09 5.28 -2.19
N GLU A 138 14.41 5.32 -0.88
CA GLU A 138 14.82 4.18 -0.06
C GLU A 138 13.67 3.56 0.76
N VAL A 139 12.45 4.10 0.66
CA VAL A 139 11.29 3.56 1.38
C VAL A 139 10.86 2.20 0.82
N VAL A 140 10.78 1.18 1.67
CA VAL A 140 10.19 -0.13 1.31
C VAL A 140 8.66 -0.03 1.40
N ARG A 141 8.05 0.41 0.30
CA ARG A 141 6.61 0.65 0.27
C ARG A 141 5.83 -0.68 0.21
N CYS A 142 4.87 -0.83 1.12
CA CYS A 142 3.92 -1.95 1.18
C CYS A 142 3.34 -2.33 -0.19
N CYS A 143 3.23 -3.63 -0.48
CA CYS A 143 2.60 -4.17 -1.70
C CYS A 143 1.11 -4.47 -1.55
N TYR A 144 0.52 -4.20 -0.37
CA TYR A 144 -0.90 -4.39 -0.10
C TYR A 144 -1.42 -5.81 -0.39
N ALA A 145 -0.56 -6.81 -0.21
CA ALA A 145 -0.91 -8.23 -0.36
C ALA A 145 -1.91 -8.74 0.69
N ASN A 146 -2.21 -7.94 1.71
CA ASN A 146 -3.14 -8.27 2.80
C ASN A 146 -2.83 -9.59 3.56
N VAL A 147 -1.59 -10.08 3.49
CA VAL A 147 -1.15 -11.23 4.30
C VAL A 147 -1.20 -10.89 5.79
N CYS A 148 -0.88 -9.65 6.18
CA CYS A 148 -1.04 -9.18 7.56
C CYS A 148 -2.49 -9.28 8.04
N LYS A 149 -3.45 -8.81 7.22
CA LYS A 149 -4.90 -8.98 7.47
C LYS A 149 -5.29 -10.46 7.57
N ALA A 150 -4.80 -11.29 6.67
CA ALA A 150 -5.12 -12.72 6.66
C ALA A 150 -4.58 -13.43 7.92
N LEU A 151 -3.41 -13.04 8.43
CA LEU A 151 -2.87 -13.57 9.68
C LEU A 151 -3.72 -13.15 10.88
N ASP A 152 -4.09 -11.87 10.94
CA ASP A 152 -4.95 -11.28 11.96
C ASP A 152 -6.34 -11.96 12.01
N GLU A 153 -6.97 -12.12 10.85
CA GLU A 153 -8.24 -12.85 10.66
C GLU A 153 -8.17 -14.31 11.15
N ASN A 154 -6.98 -14.92 11.11
CA ASN A 154 -6.76 -16.29 11.55
C ASN A 154 -6.17 -16.38 12.96
N PHE A 155 -6.15 -15.28 13.72
CA PHE A 155 -5.57 -15.20 15.07
C PHE A 155 -4.12 -15.69 15.14
N LYS A 156 -3.35 -15.40 14.09
CA LYS A 156 -1.92 -15.71 14.00
C LYS A 156 -1.11 -14.45 14.22
N GLU A 157 0.14 -14.62 14.65
CA GLU A 157 1.09 -13.52 14.75
C GLU A 157 1.22 -12.79 13.41
N VAL A 158 0.91 -11.49 13.43
CA VAL A 158 0.90 -10.64 12.25
C VAL A 158 2.33 -10.33 11.83
N ARG A 159 2.63 -10.56 10.56
CA ARG A 159 3.92 -10.23 9.92
C ARG A 159 3.71 -9.64 8.53
N CYS A 160 4.67 -8.85 8.07
CA CYS A 160 4.66 -8.34 6.70
C CYS A 160 5.01 -9.45 5.69
N PHE A 161 4.36 -9.43 4.53
CA PHE A 161 4.67 -10.34 3.42
C PHE A 161 6.08 -10.13 2.83
N LEU A 162 6.60 -8.91 2.93
CA LEU A 162 7.90 -8.52 2.39
C LEU A 162 9.07 -8.96 3.29
N TRP A 163 8.81 -9.27 4.56
CA TRP A 163 9.84 -9.70 5.48
C TRP A 163 10.41 -11.08 5.11
N PRO A 164 11.65 -11.40 5.51
CA PRO A 164 12.24 -12.70 5.23
C PRO A 164 11.45 -13.79 5.95
N SER A 165 11.45 -14.99 5.39
CA SER A 165 10.68 -16.09 5.98
C SER A 165 11.22 -16.45 7.37
N GLY A 166 10.32 -16.57 8.35
CA GLY A 166 10.68 -16.91 9.72
C GLY A 166 11.01 -15.72 10.62
N THR A 167 10.95 -14.47 10.14
CA THR A 167 11.10 -13.29 10.99
C THR A 167 9.74 -12.78 11.49
N ASN A 168 9.74 -12.30 12.74
CA ASN A 168 8.57 -11.71 13.40
C ASN A 168 8.69 -10.19 13.58
N GLN A 169 9.82 -9.63 13.16
CA GLN A 169 10.12 -8.22 13.18
C GLN A 169 10.77 -7.84 11.85
N PRO A 170 10.69 -6.57 11.45
CA PRO A 170 11.46 -6.08 10.32
C PRO A 170 12.94 -6.23 10.66
N PRO A 171 13.77 -6.81 9.78
CA PRO A 171 15.18 -6.97 10.06
C PRO A 171 15.84 -5.59 10.20
N SER A 172 16.80 -5.47 11.10
CA SER A 172 17.58 -4.23 11.21
C SER A 172 18.31 -3.96 9.89
N PRO A 173 18.30 -2.71 9.38
CA PRO A 173 19.08 -2.37 8.20
C PRO A 173 20.54 -2.77 8.40
N SER A 174 21.10 -3.54 7.47
CA SER A 174 22.52 -3.87 7.51
C SER A 174 23.39 -2.61 7.40
N ASN A 175 24.53 -2.60 8.09
CA ASN A 175 25.55 -1.56 7.95
C ASN A 175 26.36 -1.68 6.64
N THR A 176 26.18 -2.75 5.87
CA THR A 176 26.80 -2.92 4.54
C THR A 176 26.15 -1.97 3.56
N ILE A 177 26.95 -1.20 2.82
CA ILE A 177 26.46 -0.01 2.08
C ILE A 177 26.00 -0.34 0.64
N ASP A 178 26.38 -1.50 0.11
CA ASP A 178 26.27 -1.74 -1.33
C ASP A 178 24.84 -2.05 -1.76
N SER A 179 24.41 -1.39 -2.84
CA SER A 179 23.19 -1.75 -3.55
C SER A 179 23.34 -3.12 -4.20
N PRO A 180 22.24 -3.91 -4.29
CA PRO A 180 22.23 -5.09 -5.14
C PRO A 180 22.56 -4.72 -6.60
N HIS A 181 23.07 -5.68 -7.36
CA HIS A 181 23.36 -5.49 -8.77
C HIS A 181 22.87 -6.67 -9.60
N TRP A 182 22.62 -6.42 -10.88
CA TRP A 182 22.26 -7.48 -11.80
C TRP A 182 23.49 -8.30 -12.17
N PRO A 183 23.33 -9.62 -12.41
CA PRO A 183 24.40 -10.42 -13.00
C PRO A 183 24.89 -9.79 -14.30
N VAL A 184 26.11 -10.15 -14.75
CA VAL A 184 26.66 -9.66 -16.03
C VAL A 184 25.74 -9.97 -17.22
N THR A 185 24.97 -11.06 -17.13
CA THR A 185 23.98 -11.43 -18.15
C THR A 185 22.69 -10.60 -18.08
N GLY A 186 22.53 -9.74 -17.09
CA GLY A 186 21.31 -8.96 -16.87
C GLY A 186 20.24 -9.66 -16.04
N ALA A 187 19.12 -8.98 -15.82
CA ALA A 187 17.96 -9.58 -15.15
C ALA A 187 17.25 -10.61 -16.02
N ASN A 188 17.46 -10.56 -17.35
CA ASN A 188 16.86 -11.48 -18.31
C ASN A 188 15.33 -11.59 -18.16
N MET A 189 14.65 -10.47 -17.91
CA MET A 189 13.21 -10.45 -17.68
C MET A 189 12.45 -10.97 -18.91
N ARG A 190 11.38 -11.75 -18.68
CA ARG A 190 10.51 -12.29 -19.73
C ARG A 190 9.06 -12.33 -19.26
N GLY A 191 8.14 -12.20 -20.20
CA GLY A 191 6.69 -12.35 -20.01
C GLY A 191 6.15 -13.57 -20.74
N GLU A 192 5.24 -14.30 -20.09
CA GLU A 192 4.51 -15.43 -20.68
C GLU A 192 3.04 -15.39 -20.25
N TRP A 193 2.11 -15.46 -21.21
CA TRP A 193 0.68 -15.50 -20.91
C TRP A 193 0.27 -16.86 -20.36
N LYS A 194 -0.35 -16.89 -19.18
CA LYS A 194 -0.86 -18.11 -18.52
C LYS A 194 -2.24 -17.86 -17.93
N ALA A 195 -3.22 -18.66 -18.36
CA ALA A 195 -4.60 -18.59 -17.88
C ALA A 195 -5.18 -17.16 -17.86
N GLY A 196 -4.94 -16.39 -18.93
CA GLY A 196 -5.42 -15.02 -19.08
C GLY A 196 -4.67 -13.96 -18.26
N LYS A 197 -3.53 -14.30 -17.66
CA LYS A 197 -2.67 -13.35 -16.92
C LYS A 197 -1.26 -13.36 -17.47
N LEU A 198 -0.58 -12.21 -17.42
CA LEU A 198 0.80 -12.11 -17.82
C LEU A 198 1.72 -12.52 -16.66
N GLN A 199 2.44 -13.62 -16.81
CA GLN A 199 3.47 -14.03 -15.87
C GLN A 199 4.81 -13.41 -16.26
N LEU A 200 5.34 -12.54 -15.42
CA LEU A 200 6.68 -11.99 -15.52
C LEU A 200 7.66 -12.84 -14.71
N SER A 201 8.88 -13.02 -15.22
CA SER A 201 9.97 -13.71 -14.51
C SER A 201 11.32 -13.08 -14.83
N TRP A 202 12.25 -13.13 -13.88
CA TRP A 202 13.60 -12.60 -14.00
C TRP A 202 14.61 -13.44 -13.21
N ALA A 203 15.90 -13.23 -13.47
CA ALA A 203 17.01 -13.79 -12.70
C ALA A 203 17.14 -13.09 -11.34
N ALA A 204 17.62 -13.80 -10.32
CA ALA A 204 17.93 -13.18 -9.05
C ALA A 204 19.07 -12.16 -9.20
N ALA A 205 18.98 -11.04 -8.48
CA ALA A 205 20.09 -10.10 -8.38
C ALA A 205 21.18 -10.64 -7.44
N ASP A 206 22.41 -10.18 -7.65
CA ASP A 206 23.56 -10.49 -6.82
C ASP A 206 23.68 -9.52 -5.64
N GLY A 207 24.33 -9.97 -4.56
CA GLY A 207 24.50 -9.22 -3.32
C GLY A 207 23.38 -9.43 -2.29
N GLU A 208 23.23 -8.49 -1.36
CA GLU A 208 22.22 -8.56 -0.31
C GLU A 208 20.84 -8.12 -0.82
N VAL A 209 20.06 -9.08 -1.32
CA VAL A 209 18.71 -8.79 -1.83
C VAL A 209 17.67 -9.01 -0.74
N TYR A 210 16.93 -7.95 -0.42
CA TYR A 210 15.77 -8.00 0.47
C TYR A 210 14.45 -8.13 -0.30
N GLY A 211 14.36 -7.50 -1.46
CA GLY A 211 13.19 -7.62 -2.32
C GLY A 211 13.38 -7.00 -3.70
N TYR A 212 12.27 -6.94 -4.44
CA TYR A 212 12.19 -6.38 -5.78
C TYR A 212 11.04 -5.39 -5.89
N ASP A 213 11.28 -4.22 -6.46
CA ASP A 213 10.22 -3.31 -6.93
C ASP A 213 10.02 -3.56 -8.43
N LEU A 214 8.80 -3.92 -8.82
CA LEU A 214 8.40 -4.12 -10.21
C LEU A 214 7.68 -2.87 -10.72
N PHE A 215 8.05 -2.41 -11.90
CA PHE A 215 7.50 -1.22 -12.55
C PHE A 215 6.84 -1.58 -13.87
N ARG A 216 5.76 -0.87 -14.20
CA ARG A 216 5.00 -1.00 -15.43
C ARG A 216 4.74 0.37 -16.03
N LYS A 217 4.76 0.45 -17.36
CA LYS A 217 4.26 1.58 -18.14
C LYS A 217 3.37 1.04 -19.25
N LEU A 218 2.12 1.50 -19.32
CA LEU A 218 1.22 1.14 -20.42
C LEU A 218 1.55 1.96 -21.67
N SER A 219 1.23 1.43 -22.85
CA SER A 219 1.34 2.20 -24.09
C SER A 219 0.53 3.49 -24.02
N GLY A 220 1.14 4.62 -24.39
CA GLY A 220 0.57 5.96 -24.27
C GLY A 220 0.77 6.65 -22.91
N GLU A 221 1.26 5.96 -21.88
CA GLU A 221 1.70 6.60 -20.65
C GLU A 221 3.13 7.15 -20.78
N ASN A 222 3.39 8.29 -20.13
CA ASN A 222 4.70 8.94 -20.17
C ASN A 222 5.69 8.38 -19.13
N GLU A 223 5.19 7.73 -18.08
CA GLU A 223 5.99 7.38 -16.91
C GLU A 223 5.74 5.94 -16.44
N PHE A 224 6.81 5.31 -15.93
CA PHE A 224 6.68 4.03 -15.24
C PHE A 224 6.12 4.23 -13.83
N LYS A 225 5.06 3.50 -13.52
CA LYS A 225 4.50 3.41 -12.17
C LYS A 225 4.98 2.12 -11.52
N ARG A 226 5.19 2.17 -10.21
CA ARG A 226 5.50 0.94 -9.47
C ARG A 226 4.24 0.09 -9.38
N LEU A 227 4.31 -1.11 -9.93
CA LEU A 227 3.22 -2.08 -9.92
C LEU A 227 3.14 -2.84 -8.60
N SER A 228 4.28 -3.30 -8.06
CA SER A 228 4.31 -4.05 -6.81
C SER A 228 5.70 -4.10 -6.17
N ALA A 229 5.74 -4.52 -4.91
CA ALA A 229 6.96 -4.96 -4.23
C ALA A 229 6.87 -6.46 -3.92
N LEU A 230 7.98 -7.16 -4.07
CA LEU A 230 8.10 -8.60 -3.84
C LEU A 230 9.22 -8.89 -2.84
N PRO A 231 9.08 -9.91 -1.96
CA PRO A 231 10.18 -10.41 -1.15
C PRO A 231 11.26 -11.07 -2.03
N ALA A 232 12.51 -11.11 -1.56
CA ALA A 232 13.66 -11.64 -2.29
C ALA A 232 13.48 -13.06 -2.86
N ARG A 233 12.67 -13.89 -2.19
CA ARG A 233 12.36 -15.26 -2.62
C ARG A 233 11.46 -15.36 -3.88
N LEU A 234 10.94 -14.24 -4.38
CA LEU A 234 10.06 -14.19 -5.55
C LEU A 234 10.72 -13.44 -6.70
N THR A 235 11.11 -14.18 -7.73
CA THR A 235 11.58 -13.64 -9.01
C THR A 235 10.55 -13.82 -10.13
N ARG A 236 9.27 -13.90 -9.73
CA ARG A 236 8.13 -14.03 -10.64
C ARG A 236 6.92 -13.27 -10.11
N PHE A 237 6.11 -12.71 -11.01
CA PHE A 237 4.91 -11.95 -10.70
C PHE A 237 3.82 -12.21 -11.74
N PHE A 238 2.56 -12.23 -11.31
CA PHE A 238 1.42 -12.26 -12.23
C PHE A 238 0.78 -10.88 -12.31
N ASP A 239 0.92 -10.23 -13.45
CA ASP A 239 0.18 -9.01 -13.74
C ASP A 239 -1.23 -9.40 -14.21
N ALA A 240 -2.20 -9.21 -13.31
CA ALA A 240 -3.61 -9.49 -13.57
C ALA A 240 -4.36 -8.33 -14.26
N GLU A 241 -3.71 -7.16 -14.36
CA GLU A 241 -4.25 -5.98 -15.04
C GLU A 241 -3.67 -5.81 -16.45
N ALA A 242 -2.61 -6.56 -16.78
CA ALA A 242 -2.16 -6.70 -18.17
C ALA A 242 -3.34 -7.19 -19.03
N THR A 243 -3.63 -6.47 -20.10
CA THR A 243 -4.79 -6.70 -20.96
C THR A 243 -4.32 -7.09 -22.36
N SER A 244 -4.92 -8.15 -22.92
CA SER A 244 -4.60 -8.59 -24.28
C SER A 244 -4.92 -7.50 -25.32
N GLY A 245 -4.10 -7.39 -26.37
CA GLY A 245 -4.09 -6.27 -27.31
C GLY A 245 -3.47 -4.95 -26.83
N LEU A 246 -2.97 -4.84 -25.58
CA LEU A 246 -2.31 -3.62 -25.09
C LEU A 246 -0.84 -3.89 -24.76
N GLU A 247 0.05 -3.14 -25.39
CA GLU A 247 1.48 -3.20 -25.07
C GLU A 247 1.74 -2.55 -23.70
N ALA A 248 2.55 -3.24 -22.88
CA ALA A 248 3.10 -2.69 -21.65
C ALA A 248 4.60 -2.98 -21.55
N SER A 249 5.35 -1.99 -21.04
CA SER A 249 6.77 -2.12 -20.74
C SER A 249 6.99 -2.34 -19.25
N TYR A 250 7.98 -3.18 -18.93
CA TYR A 250 8.30 -3.57 -17.56
C TYR A 250 9.80 -3.45 -17.28
N PHE A 251 10.14 -3.13 -16.05
CA PHE A 251 11.47 -3.36 -15.50
C PHE A 251 11.37 -3.65 -14.00
N VAL A 252 12.44 -4.19 -13.44
CA VAL A 252 12.56 -4.48 -12.01
C VAL A 252 13.79 -3.79 -11.41
N LYS A 253 13.72 -3.43 -10.14
CA LYS A 253 14.86 -3.03 -9.31
C LYS A 253 14.93 -3.95 -8.09
N ALA A 254 16.09 -4.53 -7.81
CA ALA A 254 16.33 -5.19 -6.53
C ALA A 254 16.61 -4.12 -5.46
N TYR A 255 16.30 -4.41 -4.20
CA TYR A 255 16.64 -3.55 -3.07
C TYR A 255 17.14 -4.36 -1.88
N ASN A 256 18.05 -3.78 -1.09
CA ASN A 256 18.56 -4.36 0.16
C ASN A 256 17.71 -3.95 1.38
N LEU A 257 18.10 -4.40 2.58
CA LEU A 257 17.35 -4.11 3.82
C LEU A 257 17.24 -2.63 4.17
N ALA A 258 18.24 -1.82 3.79
CA ALA A 258 18.18 -0.37 3.95
C ALA A 258 17.21 0.29 2.96
N GLY A 259 16.79 -0.45 1.92
CA GLY A 259 15.96 0.04 0.83
C GLY A 259 16.75 0.68 -0.32
N ARG A 260 18.08 0.58 -0.33
CA ARG A 260 18.86 1.05 -1.49
C ARG A 260 18.66 0.11 -2.66
N ARG A 261 18.43 0.70 -3.82
CA ARG A 261 18.05 -0.02 -5.03
C ARG A 261 19.23 -0.24 -5.96
N SER A 262 19.15 -1.32 -6.72
CA SER A 262 19.99 -1.56 -7.89
C SER A 262 19.71 -0.53 -8.99
N ALA A 263 20.56 -0.51 -10.01
CA ALA A 263 20.16 0.02 -11.31
C ALA A 263 18.89 -0.69 -11.82
N ALA A 264 18.12 -0.03 -12.69
CA ALA A 264 17.01 -0.68 -13.37
C ALA A 264 17.52 -1.88 -14.19
N SER A 265 16.74 -2.95 -14.24
CA SER A 265 16.96 -4.01 -15.23
C SER A 265 16.77 -3.47 -16.65
N GLU A 266 17.05 -4.32 -17.63
CA GLU A 266 16.59 -4.12 -18.99
C GLU A 266 15.07 -3.91 -19.00
N VAL A 267 14.60 -3.02 -19.88
CA VAL A 267 13.17 -2.80 -20.13
C VAL A 267 12.69 -3.86 -21.12
N VAL A 268 11.59 -4.52 -20.77
CA VAL A 268 10.96 -5.52 -21.63
C VAL A 268 9.56 -5.04 -21.98
N SER A 269 9.32 -4.82 -23.27
CA SER A 269 7.97 -4.60 -23.81
C SER A 269 7.33 -5.94 -24.12
N ILE A 270 6.09 -6.11 -23.67
CA ILE A 270 5.29 -7.30 -23.92
C ILE A 270 4.02 -6.84 -24.59
N GLU A 271 3.87 -7.23 -25.85
CA GLU A 271 2.61 -7.20 -26.57
C GLU A 271 1.89 -8.54 -26.37
N SER A 272 0.57 -8.48 -26.45
CA SER A 272 -0.35 -9.50 -25.95
C SER A 272 -1.39 -9.88 -26.96
#